data_AF-A0A8C3IVX9-F1
#
_entry.id   AF-A0A8C3IVX9-F1
#
_cell.length_a   1.000
_cell.length_b   1.000
_cell.length_c   1.000
_cell.angle_alpha   90.00
_cell.angle_beta   90.00
_cell.angle_gamma   90.00
#
_symmetry.space_group_name_H-M   'P 1'
#
loop_
_entity.id
_entity.type
_entity.pdbx_description
1 polymer ?
#
loop_
_entity_poly.entity_id
_entity_poly.type
_entity_poly.pdbx_seq_one_letter_code
_entity_poly.pdbx_strand_id
1 'polypeptide(L)'
;MINQYKFEDEPELRDLFITVDDPESHITAIETFITYRVVTKTSRGEFDSSEYEVRRRYQDFLWLKSRLEEAHPTLIIPPLPEKFIMKGMVERFSDEFIETRRKALHKFLNRIAEHPTLTFNEDFKIFLTAQTWELSSHKKQGPGLFSRMGQTVRAVASSVRGGGVKNRPDMFTDINDYMETFNQKINLLDKISQRIYKEERGYYCEMKEYGPIHTLWCASEEDLVDSLKGVASCIDKCCKATENRMAGLSENLLPVLHEYVLYSEILTGVLKRRDQIQAELDSKVDALSNKKAEKDLLTEEIGNLEDKVECANNALKADWDRWKQNMQHDMKTAFLNVAENNIHYYEQIFLAVCWFCTESNNLAWGHLSKSFLCC
;
A
#
# COMPACT_ATOMS: atom_id res chain seq x y z
N MET A 1 -0.48 25.97 -39.92
CA MET A 1 -0.14 24.74 -39.17
C MET A 1 1.00 25.09 -38.23
N ILE A 2 0.67 25.30 -36.96
CA ILE A 2 1.64 25.63 -35.91
C ILE A 2 1.96 24.30 -35.23
N ASN A 3 3.20 23.84 -35.36
CA ASN A 3 3.74 22.71 -34.61
C ASN A 3 3.74 23.06 -33.13
N GLN A 4 2.76 22.55 -32.39
CA GLN A 4 2.87 22.41 -30.94
C GLN A 4 3.79 21.21 -30.68
N TYR A 5 5.06 21.50 -30.43
CA TYR A 5 5.92 20.57 -29.69
C TYR A 5 5.26 20.35 -28.32
N LYS A 6 4.69 19.16 -28.13
CA LYS A 6 4.45 18.63 -26.79
C LYS A 6 5.83 18.47 -26.16
N PHE A 7 6.05 19.13 -25.03
CA PHE A 7 7.11 18.72 -24.12
C PHE A 7 6.76 17.28 -23.70
N GLU A 8 7.42 16.31 -24.30
CA GLU A 8 7.57 14.99 -23.70
C GLU A 8 8.37 15.23 -22.41
N ASP A 9 7.78 14.81 -21.30
CA ASP A 9 8.34 14.89 -19.96
C ASP A 9 9.81 14.42 -20.00
N GLU A 10 10.75 15.29 -19.61
CA GLU A 10 12.11 14.84 -19.31
C GLU A 10 12.00 13.72 -18.26
N PRO A 11 12.69 12.58 -18.42
CA PRO A 11 12.72 11.60 -17.36
C PRO A 11 13.39 12.28 -16.16
N GLU A 12 12.64 12.55 -15.10
CA GLU A 12 13.21 12.93 -13.81
C GLU A 12 14.38 11.99 -13.56
N LEU A 13 15.60 12.53 -13.55
CA LEU A 13 16.83 11.79 -13.35
C LEU A 13 16.79 11.19 -11.94
N ARG A 14 16.16 10.01 -11.80
CA ARG A 14 16.19 9.24 -10.56
C ARG A 14 17.65 8.94 -10.27
N ASP A 15 18.12 9.45 -9.15
CA ASP A 15 19.52 9.37 -8.71
C ASP A 15 19.70 8.37 -7.56
N LEU A 16 18.59 7.78 -7.07
CA LEU A 16 18.52 6.74 -6.06
C LEU A 16 17.56 5.63 -6.51
N PHE A 17 18.07 4.42 -6.69
CA PHE A 17 17.31 3.24 -7.07
C PHE A 17 17.36 2.22 -5.94
N ILE A 18 16.19 1.83 -5.42
CA ILE A 18 16.10 0.94 -4.25
C ILE A 18 15.29 -0.29 -4.61
N THR A 19 15.88 -1.47 -4.41
CA THR A 19 15.22 -2.76 -4.56
C THR A 19 15.11 -3.44 -3.20
N VAL A 20 13.94 -4.00 -2.90
CA VAL A 20 13.72 -4.82 -1.70
C VAL A 20 13.31 -6.20 -2.15
N ASP A 21 14.15 -7.19 -1.92
CA ASP A 21 13.99 -8.54 -2.43
C ASP A 21 14.51 -9.60 -1.45
N ASP A 22 14.58 -10.85 -1.93
CA ASP A 22 15.22 -11.98 -1.25
C ASP A 22 14.82 -12.12 0.25
N PRO A 23 13.54 -12.43 0.55
CA PRO A 23 13.12 -12.64 1.92
C PRO A 23 13.76 -13.90 2.50
N GLU A 24 14.40 -13.77 3.66
CA GLU A 24 14.99 -14.90 4.39
C GLU A 24 14.38 -15.04 5.78
N SER A 25 14.09 -16.28 6.18
CA SER A 25 13.64 -16.63 7.53
C SER A 25 14.84 -16.90 8.45
N HIS A 26 14.87 -16.23 9.59
CA HIS A 26 15.90 -16.35 10.62
C HIS A 26 15.27 -16.92 11.88
N ILE A 27 15.83 -18.03 12.40
CA ILE A 27 15.38 -18.67 13.63
C ILE A 27 16.45 -18.45 14.70
N THR A 28 16.07 -17.77 15.77
CA THR A 28 16.92 -17.60 16.97
C THR A 28 16.35 -18.38 18.13
N ALA A 29 17.10 -18.47 19.24
CA ALA A 29 16.62 -19.10 20.47
C ALA A 29 15.36 -18.43 21.08
N ILE A 30 15.06 -17.18 20.68
CA ILE A 30 14.04 -16.33 21.30
C ILE A 30 12.90 -16.00 20.33
N GLU A 31 13.20 -15.83 19.04
CA GLU A 31 12.19 -15.49 18.02
C GLU A 31 12.56 -15.96 16.61
N THR A 32 11.53 -16.15 15.78
CA THR A 32 11.65 -16.28 14.32
C THR A 32 11.25 -14.98 13.66
N PHE A 33 12.09 -14.46 12.76
CA PHE A 33 11.81 -13.23 12.02
C PHE A 33 12.29 -13.31 10.56
N ILE A 34 11.73 -12.46 9.71
CA ILE A 34 12.11 -12.37 8.31
C ILE A 34 12.95 -11.11 8.09
N THR A 35 14.03 -11.26 7.34
CA THR A 35 14.81 -10.14 6.80
C THR A 35 14.64 -10.06 5.29
N TYR A 36 14.77 -8.85 4.75
CA TYR A 36 14.74 -8.56 3.32
C TYR A 36 16.09 -7.98 2.94
N ARG A 37 16.58 -8.33 1.76
CA ARG A 37 17.72 -7.65 1.17
C ARG A 37 17.25 -6.31 0.62
N VAL A 38 18.00 -5.26 0.93
CA VAL A 38 17.79 -3.90 0.43
C VAL A 38 19.03 -3.52 -0.36
N VAL A 39 18.86 -3.41 -1.68
CA VAL A 39 19.91 -2.98 -2.59
C VAL A 39 19.66 -1.52 -2.96
N THR A 40 20.65 -0.67 -2.76
CA THR A 40 20.60 0.75 -3.06
C THR A 40 21.66 1.07 -4.10
N LYS A 41 21.27 1.63 -5.25
CA LYS A 41 22.17 2.14 -6.27
C LYS A 41 21.98 3.64 -6.40
N THR A 42 23.07 4.40 -6.42
CA THR A 42 23.00 5.87 -6.50
C THR A 42 24.14 6.48 -7.29
N SER A 43 23.87 7.67 -7.84
CA SER A 43 24.88 8.54 -8.46
C SER A 43 25.17 9.79 -7.61
N ARG A 44 24.57 9.91 -6.42
CA ARG A 44 24.74 11.07 -5.53
C ARG A 44 26.12 11.06 -4.87
N GLY A 45 26.83 12.18 -4.95
CA GLY A 45 28.16 12.34 -4.34
C GLY A 45 28.19 12.37 -2.81
N GLU A 46 27.02 12.43 -2.16
CA GLU A 46 26.90 12.35 -0.69
C GLU A 46 27.02 10.91 -0.15
N PHE A 47 27.06 9.90 -1.03
CA PHE A 47 27.28 8.49 -0.68
C PHE A 47 28.72 8.08 -0.97
N ASP A 48 29.31 7.29 -0.05
CA ASP A 48 30.69 6.81 -0.17
C ASP A 48 30.87 5.70 -1.23
N SER A 49 29.76 5.07 -1.65
CA SER A 49 29.72 4.00 -2.66
C SER A 49 28.55 4.23 -3.62
N SER A 50 28.69 3.78 -4.87
CA SER A 50 27.60 3.80 -5.86
C SER A 50 26.57 2.70 -5.63
N GLU A 51 26.90 1.69 -4.82
CA GLU A 51 26.04 0.55 -4.51
C GLU A 51 26.21 0.11 -3.06
N TYR A 52 25.08 -0.18 -2.40
CA TYR A 52 25.01 -0.76 -1.06
C TYR A 52 24.06 -1.94 -1.05
N GLU A 53 24.41 -2.97 -0.30
CA GLU A 53 23.57 -4.12 -0.01
C GLU A 53 23.50 -4.33 1.50
N VAL A 54 22.29 -4.30 2.06
CA VAL A 54 22.06 -4.47 3.49
C VAL A 54 20.84 -5.34 3.74
N ARG A 55 20.82 -6.08 4.86
CA ARG A 55 19.62 -6.81 5.29
C ARG A 55 18.85 -6.04 6.35
N ARG A 56 17.52 -6.00 6.22
CA ARG A 56 16.60 -5.29 7.11
C ARG A 56 15.42 -6.17 7.49
N ARG A 57 15.08 -6.23 8.78
CA ARG A 57 13.83 -6.84 9.25
C ARG A 57 12.72 -5.80 9.32
N TYR A 58 11.46 -6.23 9.36
CA TYR A 58 10.29 -5.34 9.44
C TYR A 58 10.37 -4.29 10.56
N GLN A 59 10.96 -4.62 11.72
CA GLN A 59 11.15 -3.67 12.83
C GLN A 59 12.14 -2.53 12.50
N ASP A 60 13.05 -2.74 11.55
CA ASP A 60 13.96 -1.68 11.08
C ASP A 60 13.20 -0.63 10.27
N PHE A 61 12.25 -1.07 9.44
CA PHE A 61 11.38 -0.17 8.68
C PHE A 61 10.47 0.65 9.60
N LEU A 62 9.91 0.02 10.65
CA LEU A 62 9.13 0.73 11.66
C LEU A 62 9.96 1.82 12.36
N TRP A 63 11.22 1.50 12.68
CA TRP A 63 12.15 2.49 13.24
C TRP A 63 12.37 3.65 12.26
N LEU A 64 12.65 3.37 10.99
CA LEU A 64 12.84 4.42 9.98
C LEU A 64 11.60 5.30 9.85
N LYS A 65 10.41 4.72 9.68
CA LYS A 65 9.13 5.47 9.60
C LYS A 65 8.97 6.39 10.81
N SER A 66 9.19 5.83 12.00
CA SER A 66 9.14 6.55 13.28
C SER A 66 10.10 7.74 13.32
N ARG A 67 11.34 7.58 12.83
CA ARG A 67 12.33 8.67 12.78
C ARG A 67 11.95 9.76 11.79
N LEU A 68 11.41 9.38 10.63
CA LEU A 68 10.91 10.34 9.64
C LEU A 68 9.71 11.13 10.17
N GLU A 69 8.78 10.48 10.89
CA GLU A 69 7.63 11.16 11.51
C GLU A 69 8.03 12.14 12.62
N GLU A 70 9.11 11.84 13.36
CA GLU A 70 9.70 12.72 14.38
C GLU A 70 10.43 13.91 13.74
N ALA A 71 11.23 13.67 12.71
CA ALA A 71 11.99 14.71 12.01
C ALA A 71 11.10 15.64 11.20
N HIS A 72 10.01 15.11 10.63
CA HIS A 72 9.12 15.84 9.74
C HIS A 72 7.64 15.65 10.14
N PRO A 73 7.19 16.32 11.23
CA PRO A 73 5.87 16.09 11.80
C PRO A 73 4.70 16.55 10.93
N THR A 74 4.95 17.27 9.85
CA THR A 74 3.92 17.82 8.95
C THR A 74 4.02 17.28 7.52
N LEU A 75 4.93 16.33 7.27
CA LEU A 75 5.02 15.62 5.98
C LEU A 75 4.22 14.31 6.00
N ILE A 76 3.73 13.92 4.83
CA ILE A 76 2.99 12.68 4.63
C ILE A 76 4.00 11.54 4.43
N ILE A 77 4.28 10.81 5.50
CA ILE A 77 5.16 9.63 5.45
C ILE A 77 4.37 8.42 4.92
N PRO A 78 4.84 7.67 3.91
CA PRO A 78 4.16 6.50 3.39
C PRO A 78 3.86 5.45 4.48
N PRO A 79 2.72 4.73 4.41
CA PRO A 79 2.38 3.70 5.37
C PRO A 79 3.28 2.47 5.20
N LEU A 80 3.40 1.69 6.27
CA LEU A 80 3.98 0.35 6.24
C LEU A 80 2.85 -0.69 6.30
N PRO A 81 3.02 -1.87 5.69
CA PRO A 81 2.03 -2.94 5.78
C PRO A 81 1.86 -3.37 7.25
N GLU A 82 0.67 -3.76 7.68
CA GLU A 82 0.42 -4.10 9.09
C GLU A 82 1.37 -5.19 9.64
N LYS A 83 1.63 -5.13 10.96
CA LYS A 83 2.53 -6.07 11.65
C LYS A 83 1.99 -7.51 11.58
N PHE A 84 0.67 -7.67 11.59
CA PHE A 84 -0.06 -8.92 11.46
C PHE A 84 -1.33 -8.67 10.66
N ILE A 85 -1.67 -9.52 9.69
CA ILE A 85 -3.03 -9.53 9.15
C ILE A 85 -3.90 -10.20 10.22
N MET A 86 -4.44 -9.42 11.15
CA MET A 86 -5.43 -9.90 12.09
C MET A 86 -6.79 -9.96 11.39
N LYS A 87 -6.89 -10.84 10.38
CA LYS A 87 -8.14 -11.14 9.66
C LYS A 87 -8.15 -12.53 9.00
N GLY A 88 -7.54 -13.52 9.67
CA GLY A 88 -7.89 -14.93 9.52
C GLY A 88 -7.69 -15.61 8.16
N MET A 89 -6.86 -15.06 7.25
CA MET A 89 -6.68 -15.68 5.92
C MET A 89 -5.25 -16.03 5.55
N VAL A 90 -4.23 -15.58 6.28
CA VAL A 90 -2.84 -15.79 5.87
C VAL A 90 -1.92 -15.97 7.10
N GLU A 91 -1.17 -17.07 7.17
CA GLU A 91 -0.16 -17.27 8.21
C GLU A 91 0.99 -16.28 8.03
N ARG A 92 1.51 -15.72 9.14
CA ARG A 92 2.59 -14.70 9.15
C ARG A 92 3.91 -15.12 8.48
N PHE A 93 4.03 -16.40 8.10
CA PHE A 93 5.18 -17.01 7.44
C PHE A 93 4.82 -17.70 6.12
N SER A 94 3.59 -17.53 5.62
CA SER A 94 3.24 -18.01 4.29
C SER A 94 3.87 -17.12 3.22
N ASP A 95 4.26 -17.73 2.10
CA ASP A 95 4.96 -17.04 1.01
C ASP A 95 4.14 -15.86 0.46
N GLU A 96 2.81 -15.98 0.38
CA GLU A 96 1.89 -14.92 -0.05
C GLU A 96 2.01 -13.66 0.83
N PHE A 97 2.06 -13.84 2.15
CA PHE A 97 2.21 -12.73 3.09
C PHE A 97 3.59 -12.08 2.98
N ILE A 98 4.63 -12.89 2.88
CA ILE A 98 6.01 -12.44 2.78
C ILE A 98 6.18 -11.59 1.52
N GLU A 99 5.65 -12.05 0.40
CA GLU A 99 5.72 -11.35 -0.88
C GLU A 99 4.89 -10.07 -0.87
N THR A 100 3.65 -10.10 -0.35
CA THR A 100 2.81 -8.91 -0.20
C THR A 100 3.51 -7.85 0.65
N ARG A 101 4.12 -8.26 1.77
CA ARG A 101 4.90 -7.37 2.63
C ARG A 101 6.13 -6.83 1.90
N ARG A 102 6.90 -7.67 1.21
CA ARG A 102 8.07 -7.25 0.43
C ARG A 102 7.71 -6.19 -0.61
N LYS A 103 6.63 -6.38 -1.38
CA LYS A 103 6.10 -5.38 -2.33
C LYS A 103 5.79 -4.05 -1.64
N ALA A 104 5.11 -4.08 -0.49
CA ALA A 104 4.78 -2.87 0.27
C ALA A 104 6.02 -2.18 0.87
N LEU A 105 7.01 -2.93 1.37
CA LEU A 105 8.29 -2.38 1.86
C LEU A 105 9.11 -1.75 0.74
N HIS A 106 9.14 -2.39 -0.43
CA HIS A 106 9.76 -1.84 -1.64
C HIS A 106 9.13 -0.51 -2.02
N LYS A 107 7.80 -0.45 -2.09
CA LYS A 107 7.04 0.77 -2.40
C LYS A 107 7.31 1.86 -1.35
N PHE A 108 7.31 1.53 -0.07
CA PHE A 108 7.60 2.47 1.03
C PHE A 108 8.96 3.17 0.84
N LEU A 109 10.05 2.42 0.58
CA LEU A 109 11.37 3.02 0.38
C LEU A 109 11.44 3.87 -0.89
N ASN A 110 10.84 3.41 -1.99
CA ASN A 110 10.83 4.17 -3.24
C ASN A 110 10.04 5.47 -3.12
N ARG A 111 8.90 5.48 -2.41
CA ARG A 111 8.14 6.70 -2.12
C ARG A 111 8.93 7.71 -1.28
N ILE A 112 9.79 7.24 -0.36
CA ILE A 112 10.69 8.10 0.40
C ILE A 112 11.81 8.64 -0.50
N ALA A 113 12.40 7.78 -1.35
CA ALA A 113 13.44 8.17 -2.29
C ALA A 113 12.97 9.22 -3.31
N GLU A 114 11.72 9.14 -3.75
CA GLU A 114 11.06 10.07 -4.67
C GLU A 114 10.62 11.38 -3.98
N HIS A 115 10.64 11.45 -2.65
CA HIS A 115 10.18 12.63 -1.92
C HIS A 115 11.30 13.70 -1.85
N PRO A 116 11.06 14.96 -2.29
CA PRO A 116 12.09 16.01 -2.34
C PRO A 116 12.82 16.30 -1.02
N THR A 117 12.11 16.22 0.12
CA THR A 117 12.70 16.38 1.46
C THR A 117 13.17 15.08 2.10
N LEU A 118 12.34 14.03 2.12
CA LEU A 118 12.65 12.81 2.89
C LEU A 118 13.84 12.02 2.31
N THR A 119 14.09 12.15 1.01
CA THR A 119 15.19 11.47 0.31
C THR A 119 16.58 11.87 0.84
N PHE A 120 16.71 13.05 1.46
CA PHE A 120 17.95 13.57 2.05
C PHE A 120 18.01 13.40 3.57
N ASN A 121 17.08 12.65 4.17
CA ASN A 121 17.07 12.44 5.61
C ASN A 121 18.22 11.53 6.05
N GLU A 122 18.95 11.92 7.10
CA GLU A 122 20.12 11.17 7.58
C GLU A 122 19.76 9.77 8.09
N ASP A 123 18.64 9.61 8.80
CA ASP A 123 18.18 8.29 9.26
C ASP A 123 17.80 7.39 8.07
N PHE A 124 17.33 7.96 6.95
CA PHE A 124 17.09 7.22 5.71
C PHE A 124 18.41 6.78 5.06
N LYS A 125 19.41 7.66 4.96
CA LYS A 125 20.75 7.31 4.48
C LYS A 125 21.39 6.21 5.33
N ILE A 126 21.35 6.32 6.65
CA ILE A 126 21.82 5.28 7.58
C ILE A 126 21.06 3.98 7.37
N PHE A 127 19.73 4.04 7.19
CA PHE A 127 18.93 2.85 6.90
C PHE A 127 19.35 2.15 5.60
N LEU A 128 19.79 2.87 4.57
CA LEU A 128 20.19 2.27 3.29
C LEU A 128 21.63 1.73 3.29
N THR A 129 22.51 2.28 4.13
CA THR A 129 23.96 2.07 4.02
C THR A 129 24.58 1.31 5.19
N ALA A 130 24.06 1.49 6.41
CA ALA A 130 24.70 0.96 7.62
C ALA A 130 24.59 -0.56 7.72
N GLN A 131 25.62 -1.24 8.21
CA GLN A 131 25.53 -2.66 8.51
C GLN A 131 24.55 -2.92 9.68
N THR A 132 24.04 -4.15 9.81
CA THR A 132 22.99 -4.46 10.80
C THR A 132 23.40 -4.10 12.24
N TRP A 133 24.68 -4.27 12.58
CA TRP A 133 25.21 -3.93 13.91
C TRP A 133 25.38 -2.41 14.13
N GLU A 134 25.72 -1.65 13.09
CA GLU A 134 25.81 -0.18 13.12
C GLU A 134 24.42 0.43 13.31
N LEU A 135 23.44 -0.03 12.52
CA LEU A 135 22.05 0.40 12.63
C LEU A 135 21.50 0.17 14.05
N SER A 136 21.84 -0.98 14.66
CA SER A 136 21.45 -1.31 16.02
C SER A 136 22.04 -0.35 17.06
N SER A 137 23.22 0.20 16.80
CA SER A 137 23.86 1.21 17.65
C SER A 137 23.18 2.57 17.49
N HIS A 138 22.88 3.01 16.27
CA HIS A 138 22.14 4.25 16.00
C HIS A 138 20.76 4.26 16.66
N LYS A 139 20.04 3.13 16.63
CA LYS A 139 18.75 2.97 17.32
C LYS A 139 18.80 3.27 18.81
N LYS A 140 19.93 3.00 19.47
CA LYS A 140 20.12 3.23 20.91
C LYS A 140 20.47 4.69 21.24
N GLN A 141 20.99 5.44 20.27
CA GLN A 141 21.40 6.83 20.43
C GLN A 141 20.26 7.83 20.23
N GLY A 142 19.14 7.41 19.63
CA GLY A 142 17.95 8.26 19.44
C GLY A 142 17.29 8.68 20.77
N PRO A 143 16.51 9.79 20.78
CA PRO A 143 15.79 10.24 21.96
C PRO A 143 14.91 9.11 22.50
N GLY A 144 15.15 8.67 23.73
CA GLY A 144 14.49 7.50 24.31
C GLY A 144 12.96 7.63 24.35
N LEU A 145 12.28 6.49 24.49
CA LEU A 145 10.82 6.34 24.52
C LEU A 145 10.08 7.32 25.47
N PHE A 146 10.79 7.84 26.46
CA PHE A 146 10.30 8.81 27.44
C PHE A 146 9.97 10.20 26.86
N SER A 147 10.51 10.60 25.70
CA SER A 147 10.16 11.88 25.05
C SER A 147 8.75 11.86 24.43
N ARG A 148 8.29 10.68 23.97
CA ARG A 148 6.99 10.48 23.31
C ARG A 148 5.80 10.64 24.25
N MET A 149 5.93 10.16 25.49
CA MET A 149 4.86 10.24 26.49
C MET A 149 4.49 11.72 26.80
N GLY A 150 5.47 12.62 26.80
CA GLY A 150 5.27 14.05 27.06
C GLY A 150 4.54 14.80 25.93
N GLN A 151 4.61 14.30 24.69
CA GLN A 151 3.85 14.86 23.57
C GLN A 151 2.42 14.33 23.53
N THR A 152 2.20 13.05 23.85
CA THR A 152 0.85 12.46 23.96
C THR A 152 0.02 13.14 25.05
N VAL A 153 0.61 13.40 26.22
CA VAL A 153 -0.10 14.10 27.32
C VAL A 153 -0.48 15.53 26.93
N ARG A 154 0.39 16.24 26.18
CA ARG A 154 0.08 17.59 25.65
C ARG A 154 -1.05 17.55 24.61
N ALA A 155 -1.00 16.61 23.67
CA ALA A 155 -2.01 16.46 22.62
C ALA A 155 -3.40 16.12 23.19
N VAL A 156 -3.47 15.27 24.21
CA VAL A 156 -4.73 14.90 24.90
C VAL A 156 -5.26 16.06 25.74
N ALA A 157 -4.38 16.84 26.39
CA ALA A 157 -4.79 18.05 27.12
C ALA A 157 -5.32 19.17 26.20
N SER A 158 -4.86 19.25 24.95
CA SER A 158 -5.41 20.15 23.92
C SER A 158 -6.80 19.70 23.45
N SER A 159 -7.02 18.39 23.26
CA SER A 159 -8.29 17.85 22.75
C SER A 159 -9.41 17.86 23.80
N VAL A 160 -9.10 17.69 25.09
CA VAL A 160 -10.07 17.78 26.20
C VAL A 160 -10.59 19.21 26.42
N ARG A 161 -9.87 20.24 25.97
CA ARG A 161 -10.27 21.65 26.13
C ARG A 161 -11.19 22.19 25.02
N GLY A 162 -11.66 21.36 24.09
CA GLY A 162 -12.69 21.75 23.11
C GLY A 162 -12.33 22.94 22.22
N GLY A 163 -11.05 23.34 22.17
CA GLY A 163 -10.58 24.45 21.35
C GLY A 163 -10.27 23.95 19.95
N GLY A 164 -11.26 23.96 19.06
CA GLY A 164 -10.97 23.90 17.62
C GLY A 164 -10.02 25.04 17.24
N VAL A 165 -9.21 24.84 16.20
CA VAL A 165 -8.35 25.90 15.66
C VAL A 165 -9.24 27.07 15.24
N LYS A 166 -9.11 28.23 15.92
CA LYS A 166 -9.98 29.40 15.68
C LYS A 166 -9.74 29.99 14.29
N ASN A 167 -8.49 29.92 13.81
CA ASN A 167 -8.03 30.55 12.57
C ASN A 167 -7.47 29.52 11.59
N ARG A 168 -8.20 28.42 11.32
CA ARG A 168 -7.75 27.45 10.30
C ARG A 168 -7.96 28.08 8.92
N PRO A 169 -6.90 28.19 8.08
CA PRO A 169 -7.06 28.69 6.72
C PRO A 169 -8.00 27.80 5.88
N ASP A 170 -8.79 28.40 5.00
CA ASP A 170 -9.81 27.73 4.17
C ASP A 170 -9.28 26.48 3.47
N MET A 171 -8.07 26.56 2.88
CA MET A 171 -7.42 25.43 2.23
C MET A 171 -7.29 24.18 3.13
N PHE A 172 -6.98 24.35 4.42
CA PHE A 172 -6.86 23.22 5.35
C PHE A 172 -8.21 22.72 5.85
N THR A 173 -9.24 23.58 5.82
CA THR A 173 -10.64 23.17 6.00
C THR A 173 -11.08 22.29 4.83
N ASP A 174 -10.81 22.71 3.59
CA ASP A 174 -11.11 21.92 2.38
C ASP A 174 -10.38 20.56 2.40
N ILE A 175 -9.12 20.54 2.83
CA ILE A 175 -8.35 19.30 3.01
C ILE A 175 -9.03 18.40 4.04
N ASN A 176 -9.47 18.94 5.18
CA ASN A 176 -10.16 18.18 6.21
C ASN A 176 -11.45 17.54 5.68
N ASP A 177 -12.28 18.33 5.00
CA ASP A 177 -13.59 17.87 4.50
C ASP A 177 -13.44 16.81 3.40
N TYR A 178 -12.45 17.00 2.51
CA TYR A 178 -12.07 15.97 1.54
C TYR A 178 -11.61 14.69 2.26
N MET A 179 -10.74 14.82 3.26
CA MET A 179 -10.17 13.67 3.98
C MET A 179 -11.23 12.88 4.75
N GLU A 180 -12.22 13.54 5.35
CA GLU A 180 -13.35 12.87 6.02
C GLU A 180 -14.15 12.03 5.01
N THR A 181 -14.46 12.61 3.85
CA THR A 181 -15.15 11.90 2.77
C THR A 181 -14.31 10.75 2.23
N PHE A 182 -13.03 11.01 1.95
CA PHE A 182 -12.07 10.02 1.45
C PHE A 182 -11.96 8.84 2.41
N ASN A 183 -11.78 9.10 3.71
CA ASN A 183 -11.66 8.07 4.75
C ASN A 183 -12.89 7.16 4.77
N GLN A 184 -14.10 7.72 4.68
CA GLN A 184 -15.32 6.92 4.61
C GLN A 184 -15.38 6.06 3.34
N LYS A 185 -15.07 6.64 2.18
CA LYS A 185 -15.16 5.96 0.88
C LYS A 185 -14.10 4.88 0.71
N ILE A 186 -12.85 5.14 1.10
CA ILE A 186 -11.76 4.16 0.96
C ILE A 186 -11.98 2.95 1.88
N ASN A 187 -12.44 3.18 3.12
CA ASN A 187 -12.79 2.10 4.04
C ASN A 187 -13.97 1.27 3.53
N LEU A 188 -14.96 1.90 2.93
CA LEU A 188 -16.09 1.18 2.33
C LEU A 188 -15.62 0.33 1.13
N LEU A 189 -14.78 0.91 0.27
CA LEU A 189 -14.25 0.25 -0.92
C LEU A 189 -13.36 -0.95 -0.56
N ASP A 190 -12.48 -0.81 0.44
CA ASP A 190 -11.69 -1.92 0.99
C ASP A 190 -12.61 -3.04 1.52
N LYS A 191 -13.59 -2.69 2.36
CA LYS A 191 -14.54 -3.68 2.92
C LYS A 191 -15.32 -4.43 1.84
N ILE A 192 -15.81 -3.73 0.83
CA ILE A 192 -16.56 -4.34 -0.28
C ILE A 192 -15.62 -5.25 -1.10
N SER A 193 -14.41 -4.80 -1.42
CA SER A 193 -13.47 -5.58 -2.24
C SER A 193 -13.02 -6.85 -1.52
N GLN A 194 -12.76 -6.77 -0.22
CA GLN A 194 -12.46 -7.92 0.62
C GLN A 194 -13.63 -8.92 0.68
N ARG A 195 -14.87 -8.40 0.75
CA ARG A 195 -16.08 -9.23 0.72
C ARG A 195 -16.24 -9.96 -0.61
N ILE A 196 -16.10 -9.26 -1.73
CA ILE A 196 -16.13 -9.82 -3.08
C ILE A 196 -15.10 -10.94 -3.20
N TYR A 197 -13.84 -10.66 -2.83
CA TYR A 197 -12.78 -11.67 -2.87
C TYR A 197 -13.11 -12.92 -2.04
N LYS A 198 -13.67 -12.74 -0.83
CA LYS A 198 -14.08 -13.86 0.03
C LYS A 198 -15.22 -14.69 -0.58
N GLU A 199 -16.24 -14.04 -1.14
CA GLU A 199 -17.37 -14.71 -1.77
C GLU A 199 -16.93 -15.48 -3.04
N GLU A 200 -16.12 -14.84 -3.89
CA GLU A 200 -15.52 -15.46 -5.09
C GLU A 200 -14.63 -16.66 -4.73
N ARG A 201 -13.85 -16.56 -3.64
CA ARG A 201 -13.06 -17.69 -3.13
C ARG A 201 -13.93 -18.85 -2.70
N GLY A 202 -15.06 -18.57 -2.05
CA GLY A 202 -16.04 -19.60 -1.71
C GLY A 202 -16.56 -20.33 -2.95
N TYR A 203 -17.00 -19.56 -3.95
CA TYR A 203 -17.47 -20.10 -5.22
C TYR A 203 -16.39 -20.92 -5.96
N TYR A 204 -15.15 -20.43 -6.01
CA TYR A 204 -14.03 -21.16 -6.60
C TYR A 204 -13.79 -22.52 -5.93
N CYS A 205 -13.81 -22.56 -4.59
CA CYS A 205 -13.65 -23.81 -3.85
C CYS A 205 -14.76 -24.80 -4.19
N GLU A 206 -16.02 -24.37 -4.25
CA GLU A 206 -17.15 -25.23 -4.64
C GLU A 206 -17.01 -25.73 -6.09
N MET A 207 -16.66 -24.83 -7.00
CA MET A 207 -16.48 -25.15 -8.42
C MET A 207 -15.42 -26.23 -8.66
N LYS A 208 -14.33 -26.19 -7.87
CA LYS A 208 -13.21 -27.14 -7.97
C LYS A 208 -13.61 -28.58 -7.63
N GLU A 209 -14.67 -28.78 -6.87
CA GLU A 209 -15.19 -30.12 -6.54
C GLU A 209 -15.89 -30.77 -7.75
N TYR A 210 -16.41 -29.99 -8.70
CA TYR A 210 -17.19 -30.55 -9.80
C TYR A 210 -16.35 -31.35 -10.81
N GLY A 211 -15.11 -30.97 -11.09
CA GLY A 211 -14.23 -31.72 -11.99
C GLY A 211 -14.03 -33.18 -11.55
N PRO A 212 -13.59 -33.42 -10.30
CA PRO A 212 -13.52 -34.75 -9.71
C PRO A 212 -14.86 -35.51 -9.71
N ILE A 213 -15.97 -34.83 -9.40
CA ILE A 213 -17.30 -35.48 -9.42
C ILE A 213 -17.64 -36.02 -10.82
N HIS A 214 -17.45 -35.22 -11.87
CA HIS A 214 -17.72 -35.67 -13.25
C HIS A 214 -16.75 -36.77 -13.70
N THR A 215 -15.50 -36.72 -13.23
CA THR A 215 -14.50 -37.78 -13.49
C THR A 215 -14.88 -39.10 -12.82
N LEU A 216 -15.41 -39.05 -11.60
CA LEU A 216 -15.90 -40.27 -10.92
C LEU A 216 -17.18 -40.78 -11.56
N TRP A 217 -18.09 -39.88 -11.94
CA TRP A 217 -19.33 -40.27 -12.62
C TRP A 217 -19.04 -40.94 -13.96
N CYS A 218 -18.07 -40.46 -14.74
CA CYS A 218 -17.74 -41.08 -16.03
C CYS A 218 -17.30 -42.54 -15.91
N ALA A 219 -16.84 -43.01 -14.74
CA ALA A 219 -16.47 -44.40 -14.53
C ALA A 219 -17.68 -45.35 -14.38
N SER A 220 -18.87 -44.80 -14.15
CA SER A 220 -20.12 -45.56 -13.96
C SER A 220 -21.03 -45.53 -15.19
N GLU A 221 -20.62 -44.84 -16.26
CA GLU A 221 -21.39 -44.65 -17.49
C GLU A 221 -20.70 -45.37 -18.65
N GLU A 222 -21.47 -45.83 -19.63
CA GLU A 222 -20.93 -46.47 -20.85
C GLU A 222 -20.96 -45.50 -22.04
N ASP A 223 -22.12 -44.89 -22.29
CA ASP A 223 -22.34 -44.03 -23.47
C ASP A 223 -21.89 -42.57 -23.27
N LEU A 224 -21.79 -42.12 -22.01
CA LEU A 224 -21.53 -40.71 -21.67
C LEU A 224 -20.09 -40.43 -21.22
N VAL A 225 -19.21 -41.42 -21.27
CA VAL A 225 -17.84 -41.34 -20.73
C VAL A 225 -17.08 -40.12 -21.27
N ASP A 226 -17.03 -39.97 -22.59
CA ASP A 226 -16.25 -38.92 -23.25
C ASP A 226 -16.86 -37.54 -23.03
N SER A 227 -18.20 -37.44 -23.03
CA SER A 227 -18.92 -36.20 -22.70
C SER A 227 -18.64 -35.75 -21.26
N LEU A 228 -18.70 -36.67 -20.29
CA LEU A 228 -18.44 -36.36 -18.88
C LEU A 228 -16.98 -36.00 -18.62
N LYS A 229 -16.02 -36.67 -19.30
CA LYS A 229 -14.61 -36.26 -19.30
C LYS A 229 -14.41 -34.87 -19.91
N GLY A 230 -15.12 -34.56 -21.00
CA GLY A 230 -15.13 -33.23 -21.61
C GLY A 230 -15.63 -32.15 -20.65
N VAL A 231 -16.73 -32.43 -19.93
CA VAL A 231 -17.26 -31.52 -18.90
C VAL A 231 -16.24 -31.32 -17.78
N ALA A 232 -15.65 -32.39 -17.25
CA ALA A 232 -14.62 -32.31 -16.21
C ALA A 232 -13.43 -31.43 -16.67
N SER A 233 -12.92 -31.66 -17.87
CA SER A 233 -11.83 -30.85 -18.45
C SER A 233 -12.22 -29.39 -18.67
N CYS A 234 -13.45 -29.12 -19.09
CA CYS A 234 -13.97 -27.76 -19.23
C CYS A 234 -14.01 -27.04 -17.87
N ILE A 235 -14.51 -27.73 -16.84
CA ILE A 235 -14.57 -27.20 -15.47
C ILE A 235 -13.17 -26.88 -14.96
N ASP A 236 -12.20 -27.79 -15.14
CA ASP A 236 -10.82 -27.57 -14.71
C ASP A 236 -10.20 -26.33 -15.39
N LYS A 237 -10.45 -26.14 -16.70
CA LYS A 237 -10.02 -24.94 -17.43
C LYS A 237 -10.65 -23.68 -16.85
N CYS A 238 -11.95 -23.72 -16.56
CA CYS A 238 -12.65 -22.58 -15.96
C CYS A 238 -12.17 -22.31 -14.52
N CYS A 239 -11.91 -23.33 -13.71
CA CYS A 239 -11.33 -23.19 -12.38
C CYS A 239 -9.97 -22.50 -12.43
N LYS A 240 -9.11 -22.88 -13.39
CA LYS A 240 -7.81 -22.24 -13.60
C LYS A 240 -7.94 -20.78 -13.99
N ALA A 241 -8.89 -20.45 -14.87
CA ALA A 241 -9.18 -19.06 -15.22
C ALA A 241 -9.67 -18.24 -14.00
N THR A 242 -10.56 -18.81 -13.19
CA THR A 242 -11.05 -18.20 -11.95
C THR A 242 -9.94 -17.97 -10.93
N GLU A 243 -9.06 -18.96 -10.74
CA GLU A 243 -7.89 -18.85 -9.83
C GLU A 243 -6.95 -17.72 -10.25
N ASN A 244 -6.63 -17.61 -11.54
CA ASN A 244 -5.81 -16.52 -12.07
C ASN A 244 -6.48 -15.15 -11.87
N ARG A 245 -7.79 -15.05 -12.12
CA ARG A 245 -8.55 -13.81 -11.89
C ARG A 245 -8.48 -13.40 -10.42
N MET A 246 -8.68 -14.36 -9.52
CA MET A 246 -8.61 -14.13 -8.08
C MET A 246 -7.22 -13.69 -7.61
N ALA A 247 -6.15 -14.32 -8.12
CA ALA A 247 -4.77 -13.93 -7.81
C ALA A 247 -4.51 -12.46 -8.20
N GLY A 248 -5.00 -12.02 -9.36
CA GLY A 248 -4.89 -10.61 -9.75
C GLY A 248 -5.65 -9.65 -8.83
N LEU A 249 -6.79 -10.05 -8.27
CA LEU A 249 -7.51 -9.24 -7.26
C LEU A 249 -6.72 -9.13 -5.96
N SER A 250 -6.21 -10.25 -5.43
CA SER A 250 -5.46 -10.29 -4.18
C SER A 250 -4.11 -9.61 -4.27
N GLU A 251 -3.44 -9.65 -5.42
CA GLU A 251 -2.11 -9.08 -5.59
C GLU A 251 -2.11 -7.60 -6.01
N ASN A 252 -3.11 -7.15 -6.78
CA ASN A 252 -3.07 -5.81 -7.40
C ASN A 252 -4.10 -4.84 -6.83
N LEU A 253 -5.31 -5.29 -6.46
CA LEU A 253 -6.37 -4.40 -5.99
C LEU A 253 -6.38 -4.27 -4.47
N LEU A 254 -6.51 -5.39 -3.77
CA LEU A 254 -6.67 -5.39 -2.30
C LEU A 254 -5.52 -4.66 -1.58
N PRO A 255 -4.23 -4.87 -1.94
CA PRO A 255 -3.14 -4.22 -1.25
C PRO A 255 -3.15 -2.69 -1.44
N VAL A 256 -3.52 -2.22 -2.64
CA VAL A 256 -3.60 -0.78 -2.95
C VAL A 256 -4.72 -0.13 -2.17
N LEU A 257 -5.91 -0.73 -2.14
CA LEU A 257 -7.03 -0.18 -1.37
C LEU A 257 -6.69 -0.08 0.11
N HIS A 258 -6.12 -1.15 0.67
CA HIS A 258 -5.73 -1.18 2.08
C HIS A 258 -4.61 -0.17 2.39
N GLU A 259 -3.63 0.00 1.50
CA GLU A 259 -2.60 1.05 1.63
C GLU A 259 -3.24 2.45 1.77
N TYR A 260 -4.26 2.74 0.97
CA TYR A 260 -4.96 4.03 1.03
C TYR A 260 -5.92 4.18 2.23
N VAL A 261 -6.36 3.06 2.85
CA VAL A 261 -6.94 3.09 4.20
C VAL A 261 -5.88 3.53 5.21
N LEU A 262 -4.65 3.01 5.14
CA LEU A 262 -3.58 3.43 6.05
C LEU A 262 -3.17 4.89 5.84
N TYR A 263 -3.15 5.37 4.58
CA TYR A 263 -2.92 6.79 4.31
C TYR A 263 -3.98 7.70 4.95
N SER A 264 -5.25 7.30 5.02
CA SER A 264 -6.29 8.17 5.60
C SER A 264 -6.01 8.47 7.08
N GLU A 265 -5.48 7.49 7.82
CA GLU A 265 -5.06 7.67 9.21
C GLU A 265 -3.85 8.61 9.32
N ILE A 266 -2.86 8.45 8.43
CA ILE A 266 -1.65 9.28 8.40
C ILE A 266 -2.00 10.74 8.08
N LEU A 267 -2.82 10.98 7.06
CA LEU A 267 -3.29 12.31 6.67
C LEU A 267 -3.98 13.01 7.85
N THR A 268 -4.83 12.27 8.57
CA THR A 268 -5.51 12.78 9.76
C THR A 268 -4.51 13.18 10.84
N GLY A 269 -3.49 12.36 11.06
CA GLY A 269 -2.41 12.64 12.01
C GLY A 269 -1.54 13.85 11.61
N VAL A 270 -1.25 14.01 10.32
CA VAL A 270 -0.50 15.17 9.79
C VAL A 270 -1.28 16.47 9.98
N LEU A 271 -2.56 16.49 9.58
CA LEU A 271 -3.39 17.68 9.71
C LEU A 271 -3.56 18.09 11.19
N LYS A 272 -3.79 17.12 12.08
CA LYS A 272 -3.84 17.38 13.54
C LYS A 272 -2.54 17.96 14.08
N ARG A 273 -1.38 17.49 13.62
CA ARG A 273 -0.08 18.04 14.02
C ARG A 273 0.09 19.48 13.54
N ARG A 274 -0.28 19.78 12.28
CA ARG A 274 -0.30 21.16 11.77
C ARG A 274 -1.20 22.07 12.61
N ASP A 275 -2.40 21.60 12.93
CA ASP A 275 -3.37 22.35 13.72
C ASP A 275 -2.93 22.59 15.16
N GLN A 276 -2.19 21.65 15.75
CA GLN A 276 -1.57 21.84 17.06
C GLN A 276 -0.54 22.98 17.05
N ILE A 277 0.27 23.09 15.99
CA ILE A 277 1.24 24.20 15.84
C ILE A 277 0.49 25.54 15.72
N GLN A 278 -0.60 25.59 14.93
CA GLN A 278 -1.44 26.79 14.82
C GLN A 278 -2.09 27.17 16.17
N ALA A 279 -2.62 26.19 16.90
CA ALA A 279 -3.24 26.44 18.20
C ALA A 279 -2.24 26.95 19.24
N GLU A 280 -0.98 26.51 19.17
CA GLU A 280 0.10 27.04 20.01
C GLU A 280 0.41 28.50 19.69
N LEU A 281 0.46 28.87 18.41
CA LEU A 281 0.59 30.26 17.97
C LEU A 281 -0.59 31.11 18.47
N ASP A 282 -1.83 30.70 18.19
CA ASP A 282 -3.04 31.42 18.61
C ASP A 282 -3.05 31.65 20.13
N SER A 283 -2.67 30.63 20.91
CA SER A 283 -2.60 30.73 22.37
C SER A 283 -1.54 31.73 22.85
N LYS A 284 -0.40 31.86 22.15
CA LYS A 284 0.66 32.81 22.49
C LYS A 284 0.30 34.24 22.10
N VAL A 285 -0.36 34.41 20.95
CA VAL A 285 -0.93 35.70 20.52
C VAL A 285 -1.99 36.19 21.51
N ASP A 286 -2.92 35.31 21.92
CA ASP A 286 -3.93 35.62 22.96
C ASP A 286 -3.27 35.96 24.31
N ALA A 287 -2.11 35.36 24.64
CA ALA A 287 -1.39 35.69 25.88
C ALA A 287 -0.71 37.07 25.81
N LEU A 288 -0.13 37.43 24.65
CA LEU A 288 0.51 38.73 24.42
C LEU A 288 -0.50 39.89 24.49
N SER A 289 -1.73 39.69 24.00
CA SER A 289 -2.78 40.71 24.10
C SER A 289 -3.21 40.98 25.54
N ASN A 290 -3.09 39.97 26.42
CA ASN A 290 -3.58 40.02 27.80
C ASN A 290 -2.51 40.39 28.85
N LYS A 291 -1.22 40.24 28.57
CA LYS A 291 -0.12 40.51 29.53
C LYS A 291 0.77 41.70 29.10
N LYS A 292 1.06 42.61 30.05
CA LYS A 292 1.95 43.78 29.83
C LYS A 292 3.42 43.56 30.20
N ALA A 293 3.72 42.68 31.17
CA ALA A 293 5.08 42.29 31.53
C ALA A 293 5.45 41.03 30.73
N GLU A 294 6.67 40.96 30.19
CA GLU A 294 7.19 39.88 29.30
C GLU A 294 6.84 39.99 27.80
N LYS A 295 6.56 41.20 27.30
CA LYS A 295 6.23 41.41 25.87
C LYS A 295 7.33 40.96 24.91
N ASP A 296 8.59 41.34 25.15
CA ASP A 296 9.67 41.11 24.19
C ASP A 296 9.95 39.61 23.97
N LEU A 297 10.00 38.83 25.06
CA LEU A 297 10.16 37.36 24.98
C LEU A 297 8.97 36.69 24.30
N LEU A 298 7.74 37.12 24.60
CA LEU A 298 6.55 36.58 23.94
C LEU A 298 6.51 36.92 22.46
N THR A 299 6.97 38.11 22.06
CA THR A 299 7.06 38.51 20.65
C THR A 299 8.07 37.66 19.88
N GLU A 300 9.24 37.35 20.46
CA GLU A 300 10.22 36.44 19.86
C GLU A 300 9.67 35.01 19.72
N GLU A 301 9.01 34.48 20.76
CA GLU A 301 8.37 33.17 20.70
C GLU A 301 7.25 33.09 19.64
N ILE A 302 6.47 34.17 19.48
CA ILE A 302 5.42 34.27 18.46
C ILE A 302 6.04 34.23 17.06
N GLY A 303 7.07 35.03 16.77
CA GLY A 303 7.74 35.02 15.46
C GLY A 303 8.27 33.62 15.09
N ASN A 304 8.89 32.93 16.05
CA ASN A 304 9.36 31.55 15.86
C ASN A 304 8.21 30.56 15.58
N LEU A 305 7.02 30.79 16.14
CA LEU A 305 5.83 29.97 15.88
C LEU A 305 5.18 30.31 14.54
N GLU A 306 5.17 31.58 14.14
CA GLU A 306 4.72 32.03 12.81
C GLU A 306 5.53 31.33 11.71
N ASP A 307 6.86 31.35 11.80
CA ASP A 307 7.76 30.66 10.87
C ASP A 307 7.47 29.15 10.81
N LYS A 308 7.23 28.52 11.99
CA LYS A 308 6.88 27.09 12.07
C LYS A 308 5.53 26.78 11.43
N VAL A 309 4.52 27.61 11.66
CA VAL A 309 3.20 27.47 11.02
C VAL A 309 3.33 27.62 9.51
N GLU A 310 4.08 28.60 9.04
CA GLU A 310 4.30 28.81 7.60
C GLU A 310 5.01 27.60 6.97
N CYS A 311 6.09 27.12 7.58
CA CYS A 311 6.79 25.91 7.14
C CYS A 311 5.85 24.69 7.12
N ALA A 312 5.06 24.50 8.18
CA ALA A 312 4.07 23.42 8.27
C ALA A 312 3.02 23.49 7.16
N ASN A 313 2.51 24.69 6.88
CA ASN A 313 1.51 24.93 5.85
C ASN A 313 2.07 24.62 4.45
N ASN A 314 3.27 25.14 4.14
CA ASN A 314 3.91 24.94 2.84
C ASN A 314 4.27 23.46 2.62
N ALA A 315 4.80 22.80 3.64
CA ALA A 315 5.11 21.37 3.62
C ALA A 315 3.86 20.52 3.36
N LEU A 316 2.80 20.70 4.15
CA LEU A 316 1.57 19.93 4.00
C LEU A 316 0.89 20.20 2.66
N LYS A 317 0.89 21.45 2.18
CA LYS A 317 0.34 21.81 0.87
C LYS A 317 1.04 21.08 -0.27
N ALA A 318 2.37 21.13 -0.32
CA ALA A 318 3.13 20.46 -1.37
C ALA A 318 2.94 18.94 -1.33
N ASP A 319 2.97 18.37 -0.12
CA ASP A 319 2.76 16.93 0.08
C ASP A 319 1.35 16.48 -0.27
N TRP A 320 0.33 17.30 0.02
CA TRP A 320 -1.06 17.01 -0.31
C TRP A 320 -1.27 16.85 -1.81
N ASP A 321 -0.70 17.76 -2.61
CA ASP A 321 -0.80 17.70 -4.07
C ASP A 321 -0.07 16.48 -4.64
N ARG A 322 1.14 16.19 -4.16
CA ARG A 322 1.89 14.99 -4.54
C ARG A 322 1.16 13.70 -4.14
N TRP A 323 0.60 13.65 -2.93
CA TRP A 323 -0.18 12.51 -2.45
C TRP A 323 -1.42 12.28 -3.33
N LYS A 324 -2.17 13.32 -3.70
CA LYS A 324 -3.33 13.20 -4.60
C LYS A 324 -2.93 12.62 -5.96
N GLN A 325 -1.82 13.09 -6.55
CA GLN A 325 -1.33 12.58 -7.83
C GLN A 325 -0.95 11.10 -7.73
N ASN A 326 -0.20 10.73 -6.69
CA ASN A 326 0.16 9.34 -6.41
C ASN A 326 -1.08 8.45 -6.21
N MET A 327 -2.07 8.93 -5.46
CA MET A 327 -3.34 8.25 -5.22
C MET A 327 -4.11 8.01 -6.51
N GLN A 328 -4.22 9.03 -7.37
CA GLN A 328 -4.90 8.89 -8.65
C GLN A 328 -4.19 7.89 -9.56
N HIS A 329 -2.86 7.97 -9.64
CA HIS A 329 -2.05 7.06 -10.45
C HIS A 329 -2.17 5.60 -9.98
N ASP A 330 -2.01 5.37 -8.67
CA ASP A 330 -2.06 4.03 -8.09
C ASP A 330 -3.45 3.40 -8.24
N MET A 331 -4.51 4.17 -7.95
CA MET A 331 -5.89 3.70 -8.13
C MET A 331 -6.20 3.39 -9.59
N LYS A 332 -5.82 4.28 -10.51
CA LYS A 332 -6.01 4.06 -11.95
C LYS A 332 -5.33 2.78 -12.39
N THR A 333 -4.07 2.57 -12.01
CA THR A 333 -3.30 1.38 -12.35
C THR A 333 -3.95 0.11 -11.78
N ALA A 334 -4.35 0.13 -10.51
CA ALA A 334 -5.03 -1.00 -9.88
C ALA A 334 -6.35 -1.37 -10.59
N PHE A 335 -7.19 -0.39 -10.91
CA PHE A 335 -8.46 -0.65 -11.59
C PHE A 335 -8.29 -1.06 -13.06
N LEU A 336 -7.29 -0.53 -13.77
CA LEU A 336 -6.96 -0.98 -15.12
C LEU A 336 -6.50 -2.45 -15.11
N ASN A 337 -5.61 -2.82 -14.20
CA ASN A 337 -5.19 -4.22 -14.03
C ASN A 337 -6.39 -5.15 -13.75
N VAL A 338 -7.34 -4.71 -12.93
CA VAL A 338 -8.58 -5.47 -12.66
C VAL A 338 -9.43 -5.62 -13.92
N ALA A 339 -9.58 -4.55 -14.71
CA ALA A 339 -10.34 -4.58 -15.94
C ALA A 339 -9.71 -5.53 -16.98
N GLU A 340 -8.41 -5.44 -17.20
CA GLU A 340 -7.65 -6.31 -18.09
C GLU A 340 -7.72 -7.78 -17.66
N ASN A 341 -7.53 -8.04 -16.36
CA ASN A 341 -7.64 -9.39 -15.80
C ASN A 341 -9.06 -9.96 -15.95
N ASN A 342 -10.11 -9.14 -15.80
CA ASN A 342 -11.49 -9.56 -16.04
C ASN A 342 -11.74 -9.88 -17.53
N ILE A 343 -11.21 -9.08 -18.46
CA ILE A 343 -11.33 -9.36 -19.89
C ILE A 343 -10.71 -10.72 -20.22
N HIS A 344 -9.46 -10.94 -19.79
CA HIS A 344 -8.77 -12.22 -19.99
C HIS A 344 -9.50 -13.40 -19.36
N TYR A 345 -10.08 -13.21 -18.17
CA TYR A 345 -10.90 -14.22 -17.53
C TYR A 345 -12.09 -14.63 -18.41
N TYR A 346 -12.90 -13.66 -18.87
CA TYR A 346 -14.07 -13.97 -19.69
C TYR A 346 -13.71 -14.57 -21.05
N GLU A 347 -12.60 -14.14 -21.67
CA GLU A 347 -12.06 -14.77 -22.87
C GLU A 347 -11.69 -16.24 -22.63
N GLN A 348 -11.01 -16.54 -21.53
CA GLN A 348 -10.64 -17.92 -21.17
C GLN A 348 -11.86 -18.80 -20.89
N ILE A 349 -12.85 -18.28 -20.17
CA ILE A 349 -14.13 -18.99 -19.91
C ILE A 349 -14.83 -19.28 -21.24
N PHE A 350 -14.94 -18.29 -22.12
CA PHE A 350 -15.56 -18.46 -23.43
C PHE A 350 -14.85 -19.53 -24.27
N LEU A 351 -13.52 -19.47 -24.34
CA LEU A 351 -12.72 -20.47 -25.07
C LEU A 351 -12.87 -21.88 -24.49
N ALA A 352 -12.89 -22.03 -23.17
CA ALA A 352 -13.07 -23.31 -22.51
C ALA A 352 -14.42 -23.95 -22.86
N VAL A 353 -15.50 -23.16 -22.80
CA VAL A 353 -16.86 -23.61 -23.11
C VAL A 353 -17.02 -23.89 -24.61
N CYS A 354 -16.53 -23.01 -25.50
CA CYS A 354 -16.58 -23.22 -26.94
C CYS A 354 -15.81 -24.47 -27.37
N TRP A 355 -14.63 -24.71 -26.78
CA TRP A 355 -13.87 -25.93 -27.02
C TRP A 355 -14.69 -27.16 -26.65
N PHE A 356 -15.30 -27.19 -25.47
CA PHE A 356 -16.16 -28.30 -25.06
C PHE A 356 -17.36 -28.52 -26.02
N CYS A 357 -18.05 -27.45 -26.42
CA CYS A 357 -19.19 -27.55 -27.35
C CYS A 357 -18.77 -28.06 -28.74
N THR A 358 -17.61 -27.66 -29.25
CA THR A 358 -17.11 -28.10 -30.56
C THR A 358 -16.61 -29.54 -30.53
N GLU A 359 -15.92 -29.95 -29.47
CA GLU A 359 -15.50 -31.34 -29.26
C GLU A 359 -16.72 -32.27 -29.12
N SER A 360 -17.73 -31.84 -28.36
CA SER A 360 -18.99 -32.57 -28.17
C SER A 360 -19.81 -32.68 -29.47
N ASN A 361 -19.82 -31.64 -30.30
CA ASN A 361 -20.46 -31.71 -31.62
C ASN A 361 -19.74 -32.69 -32.56
N ASN A 362 -18.40 -32.73 -32.55
CA ASN A 362 -17.65 -33.72 -33.32
C ASN A 362 -17.92 -35.15 -32.85
N LEU A 363 -18.14 -35.36 -31.54
CA LEU A 363 -18.57 -36.65 -30.97
C LEU A 363 -20.01 -37.02 -31.39
N ALA A 364 -20.94 -36.06 -31.41
CA ALA A 364 -22.33 -36.28 -31.84
C ALA A 364 -22.45 -36.65 -33.32
N TRP A 365 -21.64 -36.03 -34.21
CA TRP A 365 -21.58 -36.41 -35.63
C TRP A 365 -20.79 -37.72 -35.86
N GLY A 366 -19.84 -38.06 -34.99
CA GLY A 366 -19.15 -39.35 -35.01
C GLY A 366 -20.10 -40.53 -34.75
N HIS A 367 -21.04 -40.39 -33.80
CA HIS A 367 -22.05 -41.42 -33.52
C HIS A 367 -23.16 -41.51 -34.59
N LEU A 368 -23.56 -40.40 -35.21
CA LEU A 368 -24.52 -40.43 -36.33
C LEU A 368 -23.91 -41.01 -37.63
N SER A 369 -22.59 -40.92 -37.83
CA SER A 369 -21.91 -41.52 -38.99
C SER A 369 -21.80 -43.05 -38.93
N LYS A 370 -21.86 -43.65 -37.72
CA LYS A 370 -21.83 -45.12 -37.55
C LYS A 370 -23.19 -45.78 -37.74
N SER A 371 -24.29 -45.03 -37.65
CA SER A 371 -25.65 -45.56 -37.83
C SER A 371 -26.16 -45.48 -39.29
N PHE A 372 -25.45 -44.76 -40.18
CA PHE A 372 -25.80 -44.65 -41.61
C PHE A 372 -24.95 -45.53 -42.54
N LEU A 373 -24.03 -46.33 -42.00
CA LEU A 373 -23.18 -47.26 -42.76
C LEU A 373 -23.47 -48.75 -42.46
N CYS A 374 -24.62 -49.06 -41.84
CA CYS A 374 -25.02 -50.44 -41.58
C CYS A 374 -26.52 -50.73 -41.80
N CYS A 375 -27.17 -50.02 -42.74
CA CYS A 375 -28.44 -50.42 -43.36
C CYS A 375 -28.41 -50.11 -44.86
#